data_AF-A0A7Y5SIC7-F1
#
_entry.id   AF-A0A7Y5SIC7-F1
#
_cell.length_a   1.000
_cell.length_b   1.000
_cell.length_c   1.000
_cell.angle_alpha   90.00
_cell.angle_beta   90.00
_cell.angle_gamma   90.00
#
_symmetry.space_group_name_H-M   'P 1'
#
loop_
_entity.id
_entity.type
_entity.pdbx_description
1 polymer ?
#
loop_
_entity_poly.entity_id
_entity_poly.type
_entity_poly.pdbx_seq_one_letter_code
_entity_poly.pdbx_strand_id
1 'polypeptide(L)'
;MVIESDIPQFAEWVGLAARNWLIALGCLAAIGVLFGFLVATLRHGPGSALRITVGVLRNALADIGGISPRRVLALARLAVKEAIRRRVVVAFAVFILVLLFAGWFLDPGSSDPARLYLGFVLTTTSYLVLLLVLFLSALSLPADITSRTLHTVVTKPVRSSEIVLGRMLGFTAMGTGLLVVMGLTSYVFVVRGLSHTHTLGDDDLAAVSQTAAEVGGKVTQTGQTSRVHSHRHKVTIEPSGYHEVDSANGHSHELQIDTSRGAPVYHLGPPQGALLARVPVYGKLRFRDREGADTEKGINVGDEWFYRSYIQGGSPASAIWTFTGITPERFPDGLPVEMSIGVFRTFKGNIEKGVFGSLSLRNPKTGLTVETEVFESREFETKEVYLPRQIKSFSSAQVIPRRLVTPSGEQTIPSPDQINPALAEKKQFDLYEDLVAEGEVEVWLRCLEPAQYFGAGQPDLYLRARDASFALNFAKGYLGIWLQMVLIVGFGVMFSTFLSGPVAMVATLGALVGGMFSGFLTDLAWGKVLGGGPIEALIRLVTQQNQITEMDPGLRTEAAQMLDRVLQYFLWAISAILPPFGEFNYADYVAYGFDISGDLMLVRLFSAAAYLLPVFLAGYFFLKTREVAR
;
A
#
# COMPACT_ATOMS: atom_id res chain seq x y z
N MET A 1 6.97 5.81 3.54
CA MET A 1 6.05 5.90 2.39
C MET A 1 4.67 6.02 2.96
N VAL A 2 3.97 7.12 2.70
CA VAL A 2 2.54 7.20 3.01
C VAL A 2 1.79 6.72 1.78
N ILE A 3 0.74 5.92 1.97
CA ILE A 3 0.03 5.22 0.88
C ILE A 3 -0.27 6.19 -0.28
N GLU A 4 0.44 6.03 -1.38
CA GLU A 4 0.49 7.03 -2.47
C GLU A 4 -0.73 6.98 -3.41
N SER A 5 -1.59 5.98 -3.23
CA SER A 5 -2.77 5.76 -4.07
C SER A 5 -4.05 5.89 -3.25
N ASP A 6 -4.99 6.68 -3.76
CA ASP A 6 -6.31 6.80 -3.18
C ASP A 6 -7.03 5.45 -3.23
N ILE A 7 -7.57 5.00 -2.11
CA ILE A 7 -8.27 3.72 -2.02
C ILE A 7 -9.74 3.99 -2.31
N PRO A 8 -10.28 3.55 -3.46
CA PRO A 8 -11.66 3.82 -3.78
C PRO A 8 -12.59 3.03 -2.86
N GLN A 9 -13.74 3.60 -2.52
CA GLN A 9 -14.79 2.88 -1.83
C GLN A 9 -15.29 1.73 -2.72
N PHE A 10 -15.36 0.52 -2.15
CA PHE A 10 -15.66 -0.67 -2.95
C PHE A 10 -17.03 -0.59 -3.65
N ALA A 11 -18.04 -0.04 -2.97
CA ALA A 11 -19.40 0.05 -3.48
C ALA A 11 -19.51 0.95 -4.73
N GLU A 12 -18.77 2.07 -4.76
CA GLU A 12 -18.76 2.99 -5.90
C GLU A 12 -17.93 2.43 -7.06
N TRP A 13 -16.84 1.74 -6.73
CA TRP A 13 -15.91 1.18 -7.70
C TRP A 13 -16.45 -0.05 -8.44
N VAL A 14 -17.09 -0.98 -7.71
CA VAL A 14 -17.43 -2.33 -8.22
C VAL A 14 -18.37 -2.27 -9.44
N GLY A 15 -19.31 -1.32 -9.48
CA GLY A 15 -20.28 -1.23 -10.58
C GLY A 15 -19.61 -0.94 -11.92
N LEU A 16 -18.73 0.07 -11.95
CA LEU A 16 -17.96 0.43 -13.14
C LEU A 16 -16.95 -0.67 -13.51
N ALA A 17 -16.24 -1.20 -12.51
CA ALA A 17 -15.24 -2.25 -12.70
C ALA A 17 -15.85 -3.54 -13.27
N ALA A 18 -16.97 -4.01 -12.72
CA ALA A 18 -17.66 -5.20 -13.20
C ALA A 18 -18.14 -5.06 -14.65
N ARG A 19 -18.69 -3.88 -15.00
CA ARG A 19 -19.10 -3.60 -16.39
C ARG A 19 -17.91 -3.66 -17.35
N ASN A 20 -16.82 -2.95 -17.03
CA ASN A 20 -15.63 -2.92 -17.87
C ASN A 20 -15.01 -4.32 -18.01
N TRP A 21 -15.01 -5.09 -16.93
CA TRP A 21 -14.54 -6.47 -16.93
C TRP A 21 -15.42 -7.40 -17.79
N LEU A 22 -16.75 -7.31 -17.69
CA LEU A 22 -17.66 -8.10 -18.54
C LEU A 22 -17.48 -7.76 -20.02
N ILE A 23 -17.28 -6.49 -20.34
CA ILE A 23 -16.95 -6.04 -21.71
C ILE A 23 -15.62 -6.66 -22.16
N ALA A 24 -14.57 -6.54 -21.34
CA ALA A 24 -13.25 -7.10 -21.67
C ALA A 24 -13.30 -8.62 -21.87
N LEU A 25 -13.98 -9.35 -20.98
CA LEU A 25 -14.19 -10.79 -21.08
C LEU A 25 -14.98 -11.15 -22.35
N GLY A 26 -16.03 -10.39 -22.66
CA GLY A 26 -16.82 -10.54 -23.88
C GLY A 26 -16.00 -10.31 -25.14
N CYS A 27 -15.18 -9.27 -25.18
CA CYS A 27 -14.26 -8.97 -26.27
C CYS A 27 -13.21 -10.07 -26.44
N LEU A 28 -12.59 -10.52 -25.36
CA LEU A 28 -11.63 -11.63 -25.40
C LEU A 28 -12.26 -12.93 -25.92
N ALA A 29 -13.46 -13.26 -25.46
CA ALA A 29 -14.20 -14.41 -25.95
C ALA A 29 -14.56 -14.26 -27.44
N ALA A 30 -15.02 -13.08 -27.87
CA ALA A 30 -15.34 -12.79 -29.27
C ALA A 30 -14.11 -12.89 -30.18
N ILE A 31 -12.97 -12.34 -29.75
CA ILE A 31 -11.69 -12.44 -30.46
C ILE A 31 -11.26 -13.91 -30.57
N GLY A 32 -11.34 -14.67 -29.47
CA GLY A 32 -11.00 -16.10 -29.47
C GLY A 32 -11.89 -16.92 -30.42
N VAL A 33 -13.19 -16.65 -30.44
CA VAL A 33 -14.15 -17.29 -31.34
C VAL A 33 -13.89 -16.89 -32.80
N LEU A 34 -13.65 -15.61 -33.06
CA LEU A 34 -13.35 -15.09 -34.40
C LEU A 34 -12.06 -15.71 -34.94
N PHE A 35 -11.02 -15.75 -34.12
CA PHE A 35 -9.74 -16.38 -34.47
C PHE A 35 -9.92 -17.87 -34.75
N GLY A 36 -10.62 -18.59 -33.87
CA GLY A 36 -10.94 -20.01 -34.08
C GLY A 36 -11.74 -20.26 -35.36
N PHE A 37 -12.73 -19.41 -35.65
CA PHE A 37 -13.51 -19.45 -36.89
C PHE A 37 -12.64 -19.19 -38.13
N LEU A 38 -11.73 -18.22 -38.07
CA LEU A 38 -10.82 -17.88 -39.18
C LEU A 38 -9.85 -19.03 -39.46
N VAL A 39 -9.25 -19.62 -38.42
CA VAL A 39 -8.40 -20.82 -38.56
C VAL A 39 -9.20 -22.01 -39.11
N ALA A 40 -10.42 -22.25 -38.61
CA ALA A 40 -11.27 -23.33 -39.11
C ALA A 40 -11.70 -23.10 -40.57
N THR A 41 -11.93 -21.84 -40.97
CA THR A 41 -12.28 -21.46 -42.35
C THR A 41 -11.12 -21.75 -43.29
N LEU A 42 -9.90 -21.39 -42.89
CA LEU A 42 -8.68 -21.68 -43.66
C LEU A 42 -8.42 -23.19 -43.83
N ARG A 43 -8.77 -24.01 -42.83
CA ARG A 43 -8.50 -25.45 -42.84
C ARG A 43 -9.61 -26.31 -43.46
N HIS A 44 -10.87 -25.92 -43.27
CA HIS A 44 -12.03 -26.79 -43.54
C HIS A 44 -13.11 -26.11 -44.40
N GLY A 45 -12.92 -24.85 -44.79
CA GLY A 45 -13.90 -24.04 -45.52
C GLY A 45 -14.99 -23.42 -44.62
N PRO A 46 -15.68 -22.36 -45.09
CA PRO A 46 -16.54 -21.50 -44.26
C PRO A 46 -17.77 -22.21 -43.69
N GLY A 47 -18.42 -23.09 -44.45
CA GLY A 47 -19.61 -23.82 -43.99
C GLY A 47 -19.31 -24.86 -42.91
N SER A 48 -18.17 -25.54 -42.99
CA SER A 48 -17.71 -26.46 -41.95
C SER A 48 -17.17 -25.72 -40.74
N ALA A 49 -16.47 -24.59 -40.95
CA ALA A 49 -16.00 -23.73 -39.87
C ALA A 49 -17.13 -23.25 -38.98
N LEU A 50 -18.25 -22.79 -39.55
CA LEU A 50 -19.40 -22.35 -38.76
C LEU A 50 -19.94 -23.48 -37.87
N ARG A 51 -20.11 -24.69 -38.40
CA ARG A 51 -20.59 -25.85 -37.63
C ARG A 51 -19.62 -26.24 -36.51
N ILE A 52 -18.31 -26.21 -36.78
CA ILE A 52 -17.27 -26.48 -35.77
C ILE A 52 -17.34 -25.44 -34.66
N THR A 53 -17.36 -24.15 -35.00
CA THR A 53 -17.40 -23.05 -34.04
C THR A 53 -18.65 -23.09 -33.16
N VAL A 54 -19.83 -23.29 -33.75
CA VAL A 54 -21.10 -23.43 -33.01
C VAL A 54 -21.07 -24.67 -32.11
N GLY A 55 -20.54 -25.79 -32.61
CA GLY A 55 -20.36 -27.02 -31.82
C GLY A 55 -19.44 -26.81 -30.61
N VAL A 56 -18.31 -26.14 -30.79
CA VAL A 56 -17.37 -25.80 -29.71
C VAL A 56 -18.04 -24.92 -28.66
N LEU A 57 -18.78 -23.88 -29.07
CA LEU A 57 -19.49 -22.98 -28.17
C LEU A 57 -20.56 -23.71 -27.35
N ARG A 58 -21.44 -24.48 -28.02
CA ARG A 58 -22.48 -25.27 -27.35
C ARG A 58 -21.87 -26.26 -26.36
N ASN A 59 -20.83 -26.97 -26.78
CA ASN A 59 -20.14 -27.93 -25.92
C ASN A 59 -19.40 -27.25 -24.77
N ALA A 60 -18.90 -26.03 -24.93
CA ALA A 60 -18.27 -25.27 -23.85
C ALA A 60 -19.29 -24.82 -22.80
N LEU A 61 -20.44 -24.30 -23.23
CA LEU A 61 -21.52 -23.92 -22.32
C LEU A 61 -22.08 -25.15 -21.58
N ALA A 62 -22.28 -26.26 -22.28
CA ALA A 62 -22.69 -27.53 -21.66
C ALA A 62 -21.62 -28.11 -20.73
N ASP A 63 -20.33 -27.81 -20.99
CA ASP A 63 -19.24 -28.26 -20.12
C ASP A 63 -19.22 -27.51 -18.80
N ILE A 64 -19.23 -26.18 -18.89
CA ILE A 64 -19.21 -25.27 -17.75
C ILE A 64 -20.48 -25.43 -16.91
N GLY A 65 -21.66 -25.53 -17.53
CA GLY A 65 -22.93 -25.75 -16.83
C GLY A 65 -23.04 -27.13 -16.16
N GLY A 66 -22.19 -28.09 -16.57
CA GLY A 66 -22.20 -29.45 -16.04
C GLY A 66 -21.09 -29.75 -15.01
N ILE A 67 -20.37 -28.73 -14.53
CA ILE A 67 -19.33 -28.85 -13.50
C ILE A 67 -19.97 -29.41 -12.22
N SER A 68 -19.46 -30.54 -11.73
CA SER A 68 -19.88 -31.11 -10.45
C SER A 68 -18.90 -30.71 -9.34
N PRO A 69 -19.35 -29.98 -8.29
CA PRO A 69 -18.50 -29.63 -7.15
C PRO A 69 -17.85 -30.84 -6.49
N ARG A 70 -18.55 -32.00 -6.45
CA ARG A 70 -18.04 -33.24 -5.86
C ARG A 70 -16.84 -33.80 -6.63
N ARG A 71 -16.89 -33.78 -7.98
CA ARG A 71 -15.77 -34.24 -8.83
C ARG A 71 -14.57 -33.29 -8.74
N VAL A 72 -14.84 -31.99 -8.78
CA VAL A 72 -13.81 -30.95 -8.61
C VAL A 72 -13.08 -31.12 -7.27
N LEU A 73 -13.83 -31.31 -6.17
CA LEU A 73 -13.23 -31.51 -4.85
C LEU A 73 -12.41 -32.80 -4.75
N ALA A 74 -12.84 -33.87 -5.42
CA ALA A 74 -12.08 -35.12 -5.49
C ALA A 74 -10.73 -34.94 -6.22
N LEU A 75 -10.73 -34.21 -7.35
CA LEU A 75 -9.52 -33.88 -8.11
C LEU A 75 -8.61 -32.93 -7.34
N ALA A 76 -9.18 -31.92 -6.67
CA ALA A 76 -8.43 -31.02 -5.80
C ALA A 76 -7.75 -31.78 -4.66
N ARG A 77 -8.46 -32.70 -4.00
CA ARG A 77 -7.88 -33.56 -2.95
C ARG A 77 -6.77 -34.46 -3.49
N LEU A 78 -6.89 -34.97 -4.71
CA LEU A 78 -5.82 -35.74 -5.36
C LEU A 78 -4.58 -34.86 -5.60
N ALA A 79 -4.77 -33.65 -6.12
CA ALA A 79 -3.69 -32.68 -6.34
C ALA A 79 -2.97 -32.31 -5.03
N VAL A 80 -3.71 -32.12 -3.93
CA VAL A 80 -3.12 -31.90 -2.58
C VAL A 80 -2.26 -33.09 -2.15
N LYS A 81 -2.76 -34.32 -2.27
CA LYS A 81 -1.99 -35.52 -1.91
C LYS A 81 -0.71 -35.64 -2.74
N GLU A 82 -0.79 -35.33 -4.03
CA GLU A 82 0.36 -35.35 -4.92
C GLU A 82 1.39 -34.29 -4.54
N ALA A 83 0.95 -33.06 -4.25
CA ALA A 83 1.81 -31.98 -3.77
C ALA A 83 2.57 -32.39 -2.49
N ILE A 84 1.88 -32.95 -1.50
CA ILE A 84 2.52 -33.44 -0.26
C ILE A 84 3.56 -34.51 -0.56
N ARG A 85 3.25 -35.46 -1.47
CA ARG A 85 4.17 -36.53 -1.87
C ARG A 85 5.43 -35.99 -2.56
N ARG A 86 5.34 -34.86 -3.26
CA ARG A 86 6.47 -34.13 -3.86
C ARG A 86 7.31 -33.36 -2.81
N ARG A 87 7.12 -33.63 -1.51
CA ARG A 87 7.87 -33.04 -0.39
C ARG A 87 7.73 -31.52 -0.29
N VAL A 88 6.57 -30.97 -0.64
CA VAL A 88 6.30 -29.52 -0.52
C VAL A 88 6.48 -28.99 0.91
N VAL A 89 6.28 -29.85 1.92
CA VAL A 89 6.54 -29.53 3.33
C VAL A 89 8.01 -29.14 3.58
N VAL A 90 8.94 -29.51 2.70
CA VAL A 90 10.34 -29.05 2.78
C VAL A 90 10.43 -27.53 2.66
N ALA A 91 9.53 -26.87 1.92
CA ALA A 91 9.49 -25.41 1.89
C ALA A 91 9.24 -24.84 3.31
N PHE A 92 8.35 -25.46 4.09
CA PHE A 92 8.17 -25.07 5.49
C PHE A 92 9.45 -25.28 6.31
N ALA A 93 10.16 -26.40 6.13
CA ALA A 93 11.42 -26.64 6.83
C ALA A 93 12.50 -25.60 6.47
N VAL A 94 12.62 -25.24 5.18
CA VAL A 94 13.51 -24.17 4.71
C VAL A 94 13.11 -22.83 5.31
N PHE A 95 11.81 -22.54 5.39
CA PHE A 95 11.32 -21.32 6.02
C PHE A 95 11.71 -21.22 7.50
N ILE A 96 11.51 -22.30 8.27
CA ILE A 96 11.95 -22.35 9.67
C ILE A 96 13.46 -22.14 9.77
N LEU A 97 14.25 -22.79 8.91
CA LEU A 97 15.70 -22.60 8.88
C LEU A 97 16.05 -21.13 8.65
N VAL A 98 15.42 -20.47 7.67
CA VAL A 98 15.64 -19.05 7.39
C VAL A 98 15.28 -18.19 8.61
N LEU A 99 14.15 -18.44 9.29
CA LEU A 99 13.79 -17.71 10.50
C LEU A 99 14.79 -17.91 11.65
N LEU A 100 15.35 -19.12 11.81
CA LEU A 100 16.35 -19.40 12.84
C LEU A 100 17.65 -18.60 12.62
N PHE A 101 18.08 -18.47 11.37
CA PHE A 101 19.24 -17.64 11.02
C PHE A 101 18.92 -16.14 11.03
N ALA A 102 17.67 -15.75 10.78
CA ALA A 102 17.26 -14.35 10.74
C ALA A 102 17.56 -13.61 12.05
N GLY A 103 17.44 -14.28 13.20
CA GLY A 103 17.77 -13.70 14.50
C GLY A 103 19.21 -13.21 14.64
N TRP A 104 20.14 -13.65 13.78
CA TRP A 104 21.52 -13.15 13.76
C TRP A 104 21.70 -11.88 12.91
N PHE A 105 20.77 -11.59 12.00
CA PHE A 105 20.85 -10.47 11.07
C PHE A 105 19.85 -9.36 11.38
N LEU A 106 18.78 -9.65 12.10
CA LEU A 106 17.77 -8.68 12.49
C LEU A 106 18.21 -7.94 13.75
N ASP A 107 18.66 -6.69 13.61
CA ASP A 107 19.11 -5.85 14.72
C ASP A 107 17.93 -5.25 15.52
N PRO A 108 17.70 -5.70 16.78
CA PRO A 108 16.67 -5.13 17.65
C PRO A 108 16.95 -3.68 18.06
N GLY A 109 18.19 -3.21 17.88
CA GLY A 109 18.63 -1.85 18.19
C GLY A 109 18.43 -0.82 17.06
N SER A 110 17.93 -1.26 15.90
CA SER A 110 17.56 -0.36 14.81
C SER A 110 16.49 0.66 15.24
N SER A 111 16.39 1.79 14.53
CA SER A 111 15.42 2.85 14.84
C SER A 111 13.95 2.43 14.68
N ASP A 112 13.69 1.39 13.89
CA ASP A 112 12.35 0.82 13.71
C ASP A 112 12.47 -0.71 13.56
N PRO A 113 12.63 -1.43 14.70
CA PRO A 113 12.84 -2.87 14.68
C PRO A 113 11.58 -3.62 14.22
N ALA A 114 10.39 -3.07 14.49
CA ALA A 114 9.13 -3.67 14.08
C ALA A 114 9.04 -3.75 12.55
N ARG A 115 9.36 -2.66 11.85
CA ARG A 115 9.39 -2.63 10.38
C ARG A 115 10.39 -3.62 9.81
N LEU A 116 11.57 -3.75 10.41
CA LEU A 116 12.60 -4.71 10.00
C LEU A 116 12.09 -6.16 10.11
N TYR A 117 11.56 -6.55 11.26
CA TYR A 117 11.06 -7.90 11.52
C TYR A 117 9.85 -8.23 10.62
N LEU A 118 8.87 -7.32 10.54
CA LEU A 118 7.65 -7.50 9.75
C LEU A 118 7.95 -7.57 8.25
N GLY A 119 8.76 -6.64 7.75
CA GLY A 119 9.19 -6.63 6.36
C GLY A 119 9.91 -7.92 5.98
N PHE A 120 10.81 -8.41 6.84
CA PHE A 120 11.54 -9.65 6.62
C PHE A 120 10.63 -10.87 6.54
N VAL A 121 9.74 -11.09 7.51
CA VAL A 121 8.90 -12.30 7.55
C VAL A 121 7.87 -12.33 6.41
N LEU A 122 7.25 -11.19 6.08
CA LEU A 122 6.27 -11.10 4.99
C LEU A 122 6.94 -11.30 3.62
N THR A 123 8.09 -10.65 3.39
CA THR A 123 8.83 -10.76 2.12
C THR A 123 9.37 -12.17 1.91
N THR A 124 9.98 -12.75 2.94
CA THR A 124 10.54 -14.11 2.88
C THR A 124 9.44 -15.15 2.65
N THR A 125 8.31 -15.02 3.36
CA THR A 125 7.13 -15.89 3.13
C THR A 125 6.64 -15.74 1.69
N SER A 126 6.49 -14.51 1.19
CA SER A 126 6.01 -14.24 -0.17
C SER A 126 6.92 -14.93 -1.20
N TYR A 127 8.22 -14.63 -1.22
CA TYR A 127 9.13 -15.20 -2.21
C TYR A 127 9.16 -16.73 -2.19
N LEU A 128 9.17 -17.34 -1.00
CA LEU A 128 9.22 -18.78 -0.89
C LEU A 128 7.93 -19.46 -1.37
N VAL A 129 6.77 -18.92 -0.99
CA VAL A 129 5.46 -19.46 -1.39
C VAL A 129 5.23 -19.27 -2.88
N LEU A 130 5.48 -18.06 -3.42
CA LEU A 130 5.31 -17.77 -4.84
C LEU A 130 6.21 -18.65 -5.71
N LEU A 131 7.48 -18.83 -5.31
CA LEU A 131 8.41 -19.73 -6.01
C LEU A 131 7.93 -21.19 -5.97
N LEU A 132 7.52 -21.67 -4.79
CA LEU A 132 7.01 -23.02 -4.61
C LEU A 132 5.80 -23.29 -5.49
N VAL A 133 4.78 -22.42 -5.46
CA VAL A 133 3.56 -22.64 -6.23
C VAL A 133 3.79 -22.46 -7.72
N LEU A 134 4.73 -21.62 -8.14
CA LEU A 134 5.16 -21.51 -9.53
C LEU A 134 5.66 -22.86 -10.05
N PHE A 135 6.62 -23.49 -9.37
CA PHE A 135 7.12 -24.81 -9.77
C PHE A 135 6.02 -25.86 -9.76
N LEU A 136 5.22 -25.88 -8.70
CA LEU A 136 4.25 -26.93 -8.48
C LEU A 136 3.08 -26.87 -9.48
N SER A 137 2.58 -25.67 -9.78
CA SER A 137 1.50 -25.47 -10.74
C SER A 137 1.98 -25.67 -12.18
N ALA A 138 3.12 -25.10 -12.56
CA ALA A 138 3.64 -25.18 -13.93
C ALA A 138 4.07 -26.59 -14.35
N LEU A 139 4.60 -27.40 -13.42
CA LEU A 139 5.02 -28.77 -13.70
C LEU A 139 3.91 -29.81 -13.55
N SER A 140 2.73 -29.42 -13.06
CA SER A 140 1.68 -30.36 -12.68
C SER A 140 1.18 -31.25 -13.84
N LEU A 141 0.49 -30.66 -14.82
CA LEU A 141 -0.08 -31.38 -15.96
C LEU A 141 0.99 -31.96 -16.90
N PRO A 142 2.11 -31.28 -17.21
CA PRO A 142 3.16 -31.86 -18.03
C PRO A 142 3.73 -33.14 -17.44
N ALA A 143 3.97 -33.17 -16.11
CA ALA A 143 4.46 -34.37 -15.45
C ALA A 143 3.42 -35.51 -15.47
N ASP A 144 2.13 -35.20 -15.32
CA ASP A 144 1.06 -36.19 -15.43
C ASP A 144 0.94 -36.79 -16.83
N ILE A 145 1.17 -35.99 -17.87
CA ILE A 145 1.17 -36.44 -19.26
C ILE A 145 2.36 -37.37 -19.50
N THR A 146 3.56 -36.95 -19.11
CA THR A 146 4.78 -37.76 -19.29
C THR A 146 4.70 -39.08 -18.51
N SER A 147 4.11 -39.07 -17.32
CA SER A 147 3.93 -40.27 -16.48
C SER A 147 2.70 -41.11 -16.83
N ARG A 148 1.96 -40.73 -17.88
CA ARG A 148 0.72 -41.38 -18.36
C ARG A 148 -0.41 -41.46 -17.32
N THR A 149 -0.31 -40.75 -16.20
CA THR A 149 -1.36 -40.72 -15.16
C THR A 149 -2.61 -40.02 -15.68
N LEU A 150 -2.45 -38.97 -16.50
CA LEU A 150 -3.58 -38.20 -17.05
C LEU A 150 -4.52 -39.08 -17.90
N HIS A 151 -3.98 -40.03 -18.67
CA HIS A 151 -4.79 -40.93 -19.50
C HIS A 151 -5.74 -41.80 -18.66
N THR A 152 -5.37 -42.13 -17.41
CA THR A 152 -6.23 -42.90 -16.49
C THR A 152 -7.33 -42.05 -15.85
N VAL A 153 -7.16 -40.72 -15.85
CA VAL A 153 -8.14 -39.78 -15.32
C VAL A 153 -9.15 -39.42 -16.40
N VAL A 154 -8.70 -39.21 -17.63
CA VAL A 154 -9.54 -38.83 -18.78
C VAL A 154 -10.46 -39.97 -19.24
N THR A 155 -10.16 -41.24 -18.91
CA THR A 155 -11.07 -42.38 -19.15
C THR A 155 -12.26 -42.44 -18.21
N LYS A 156 -12.22 -41.69 -17.09
CA LYS A 156 -13.37 -41.53 -16.19
C LYS A 156 -14.28 -40.42 -16.71
N PRO A 157 -15.58 -40.40 -16.37
CA PRO A 157 -16.52 -39.36 -16.81
C PRO A 157 -16.26 -38.03 -16.07
N VAL A 158 -15.09 -37.43 -16.33
CA VAL A 158 -14.59 -36.17 -15.76
C VAL A 158 -14.36 -35.19 -16.90
N ARG A 159 -14.82 -33.96 -16.70
CA ARG A 159 -14.75 -32.90 -17.71
C ARG A 159 -13.39 -32.20 -17.70
N SER A 160 -12.94 -31.67 -18.83
CA SER A 160 -11.67 -30.90 -18.90
C SER A 160 -11.69 -29.68 -17.98
N SER A 161 -12.84 -29.00 -17.89
CA SER A 161 -13.06 -27.88 -16.96
C SER A 161 -12.87 -28.29 -15.50
N GLU A 162 -13.32 -29.48 -15.12
CA GLU A 162 -13.18 -30.03 -13.77
C GLU A 162 -11.73 -30.38 -13.43
N ILE A 163 -10.95 -30.86 -14.41
CA ILE A 163 -9.51 -31.16 -14.25
C ILE A 163 -8.74 -29.87 -13.95
N VAL A 164 -8.92 -28.84 -14.78
CA VAL A 164 -8.24 -27.55 -14.62
C VAL A 164 -8.62 -26.90 -13.28
N LEU A 165 -9.93 -26.81 -13.00
CA LEU A 165 -10.42 -26.22 -11.75
C LEU A 165 -9.98 -27.01 -10.53
N GLY A 166 -10.02 -28.34 -10.59
CA GLY A 166 -9.56 -29.22 -9.51
C GLY A 166 -8.08 -29.02 -9.21
N ARG A 167 -7.22 -28.88 -10.23
CA ARG A 167 -5.80 -28.59 -10.06
C ARG A 167 -5.56 -27.22 -9.44
N MET A 168 -6.22 -26.17 -9.95
CA MET A 168 -6.13 -24.82 -9.39
C MET A 168 -6.54 -24.81 -7.91
N LEU A 169 -7.73 -25.30 -7.57
CA LEU A 169 -8.22 -25.33 -6.19
C LEU A 169 -7.37 -26.22 -5.28
N GLY A 170 -6.87 -27.35 -5.77
CA GLY A 170 -6.02 -28.24 -4.99
C GLY A 170 -4.70 -27.60 -4.58
N PHE A 171 -4.03 -26.92 -5.52
CA PHE A 171 -2.78 -26.21 -5.23
C PHE A 171 -3.00 -24.95 -4.39
N THR A 172 -4.08 -24.22 -4.63
CA THR A 172 -4.50 -23.12 -3.75
C THR A 172 -4.77 -23.62 -2.32
N ALA A 173 -5.49 -24.73 -2.14
CA ALA A 173 -5.79 -25.27 -0.82
C ALA A 173 -4.52 -25.73 -0.08
N MET A 174 -3.60 -26.41 -0.76
CA MET A 174 -2.31 -26.81 -0.20
C MET A 174 -1.47 -25.59 0.19
N GLY A 175 -1.35 -24.60 -0.71
CA GLY A 175 -0.64 -23.36 -0.45
C GLY A 175 -1.25 -22.56 0.69
N THR A 176 -2.59 -22.56 0.81
CA THR A 176 -3.31 -21.92 1.93
C THR A 176 -2.92 -22.55 3.26
N GLY A 177 -2.93 -23.89 3.35
CA GLY A 177 -2.52 -24.59 4.56
C GLY A 177 -1.08 -24.28 4.96
N LEU A 178 -0.16 -24.27 3.99
CA LEU A 178 1.24 -23.89 4.21
C LEU A 178 1.37 -22.44 4.69
N LEU A 179 0.67 -21.51 4.03
CA LEU A 179 0.71 -20.08 4.32
C LEU A 179 0.14 -19.76 5.70
N VAL A 180 -0.91 -20.47 6.15
CA VAL A 180 -1.46 -20.34 7.51
C VAL A 180 -0.41 -20.74 8.56
N VAL A 181 0.26 -21.88 8.38
CA VAL A 181 1.29 -22.33 9.34
C VAL A 181 2.48 -21.36 9.34
N MET A 182 2.92 -20.89 8.18
CA MET A 182 3.97 -19.87 8.07
C MET A 182 3.55 -18.57 8.77
N GLY A 183 2.33 -18.08 8.52
CA GLY A 183 1.81 -16.86 9.15
C GLY A 183 1.71 -16.95 10.66
N LEU A 184 1.21 -18.06 11.21
CA LEU A 184 1.17 -18.29 12.65
C LEU A 184 2.59 -18.31 13.26
N THR A 185 3.53 -18.98 12.60
CA THR A 185 4.92 -19.05 13.07
C THR A 185 5.59 -17.68 13.02
N SER A 186 5.40 -16.93 11.92
CA SER A 186 5.89 -15.56 11.77
C SER A 186 5.33 -14.62 12.82
N TYR A 187 4.03 -14.72 13.12
CA TYR A 187 3.41 -13.91 14.16
C TYR A 187 4.08 -14.14 15.51
N VAL A 188 4.27 -15.41 15.89
CA VAL A 188 4.98 -15.77 17.13
C VAL A 188 6.42 -15.28 17.11
N PHE A 189 7.12 -15.41 15.99
CA PHE A 189 8.51 -14.93 15.82
C PHE A 189 8.62 -13.42 16.00
N VAL A 190 7.74 -12.62 15.39
CA VAL A 190 7.74 -11.16 15.50
C VAL A 190 7.41 -10.71 16.93
N VAL A 191 6.31 -11.22 17.50
CA VAL A 191 5.88 -10.81 18.85
C VAL A 191 6.94 -11.16 19.89
N ARG A 192 7.55 -12.35 19.81
CA ARG A 192 8.63 -12.75 20.74
C ARG A 192 9.96 -12.05 20.45
N GLY A 193 10.26 -11.75 19.19
CA GLY A 193 11.50 -11.05 18.81
C GLY A 193 11.52 -9.61 19.32
N LEU A 194 10.35 -8.96 19.37
CA LEU A 194 10.21 -7.57 19.83
C LEU A 194 9.87 -7.46 21.31
N SER A 195 9.47 -8.53 21.99
CA SER A 195 9.15 -8.48 23.42
C SER A 195 10.41 -8.27 24.26
N HIS A 196 10.46 -7.17 25.00
CA HIS A 196 11.50 -6.88 25.98
C HIS A 196 10.95 -5.91 27.04
N THR A 197 11.69 -5.74 28.13
CA THR A 197 11.34 -4.81 29.21
C THR A 197 12.62 -4.13 29.69
N HIS A 198 12.49 -2.92 30.20
CA HIS A 198 13.59 -2.20 30.85
C HIS A 198 13.37 -2.17 32.36
N THR A 199 14.45 -1.94 33.11
CA THR A 199 14.39 -1.66 34.55
C THR A 199 14.66 -0.19 34.80
N LEU A 200 14.06 0.36 35.86
CA LEU A 200 14.29 1.73 36.34
C LEU A 200 14.53 1.65 37.84
N GLY A 201 15.71 2.09 38.30
CA GLY A 201 16.00 2.25 39.72
C GLY A 201 15.74 3.67 40.21
N ASP A 202 15.61 3.84 41.52
CA ASP A 202 15.52 5.17 42.15
C ASP A 202 16.78 6.01 41.84
N ASP A 203 17.96 5.37 41.80
CA ASP A 203 19.24 6.00 41.50
C ASP A 203 19.35 6.52 40.04
N ASP A 204 18.48 6.05 39.14
CA ASP A 204 18.46 6.48 37.74
C ASP A 204 17.66 7.78 37.53
N LEU A 205 16.94 8.25 38.56
CA LEU A 205 16.09 9.45 38.54
C LEU A 205 16.78 10.64 39.20
N ALA A 206 16.90 11.75 38.48
CA ALA A 206 17.44 13.01 38.99
C ALA A 206 16.35 14.09 39.05
N ALA A 207 16.34 14.89 40.12
CA ALA A 207 15.44 16.03 40.24
C ALA A 207 15.85 17.16 39.27
N VAL A 208 14.91 17.63 38.44
CA VAL A 208 15.13 18.78 37.55
C VAL A 208 14.91 20.06 38.34
N SER A 209 15.96 20.52 39.03
CA SER A 209 15.94 21.82 39.72
C SER A 209 16.47 22.92 38.81
N GLN A 210 15.56 23.67 38.19
CA GLN A 210 15.70 25.08 37.82
C GLN A 210 14.32 25.58 37.35
N THR A 211 13.70 26.48 38.14
CA THR A 211 12.55 27.38 37.84
C THR A 211 11.09 26.88 37.78
N ALA A 212 10.75 25.60 37.93
CA ALA A 212 9.34 25.18 37.95
C ALA A 212 8.70 25.29 39.35
N ALA A 213 7.51 25.91 39.43
CA ALA A 213 6.76 26.18 40.64
C ALA A 213 6.59 24.93 41.54
N GLU A 214 7.02 25.04 42.80
CA GLU A 214 6.74 24.06 43.84
C GLU A 214 5.22 23.89 44.01
N VAL A 215 4.66 22.80 43.50
CA VAL A 215 3.36 22.32 43.95
C VAL A 215 3.61 21.35 45.10
N GLY A 216 3.70 21.88 46.32
CA GLY A 216 3.75 21.07 47.55
C GLY A 216 5.08 20.40 47.89
N GLY A 217 6.23 20.96 47.48
CA GLY A 217 7.56 20.50 47.89
C GLY A 217 8.08 19.23 47.20
N LYS A 218 7.40 18.75 46.15
CA LYS A 218 7.89 17.70 45.24
C LYS A 218 8.38 18.32 43.94
N VAL A 219 9.50 17.82 43.42
CA VAL A 219 10.15 18.31 42.18
C VAL A 219 9.97 17.27 41.08
N THR A 220 9.84 17.72 39.83
CA THR A 220 9.85 16.84 38.66
C THR A 220 11.15 16.04 38.62
N GLN A 221 11.04 14.72 38.53
CA GLN A 221 12.17 13.81 38.39
C GLN A 221 12.29 13.36 36.94
N THR A 222 13.51 13.36 36.41
CA THR A 222 13.81 12.80 35.09
C THR A 222 14.95 11.83 35.16
N GLY A 223 14.87 10.73 34.42
CA GLY A 223 15.91 9.71 34.39
C GLY A 223 15.92 8.93 33.08
N GLN A 224 16.72 7.87 33.03
CA GLN A 224 16.73 6.94 31.90
C GLN A 224 16.60 5.49 32.37
N THR A 225 15.90 4.68 31.58
CA THR A 225 15.80 3.25 31.83
C THR A 225 17.12 2.51 31.52
N SER A 226 17.25 1.27 31.99
CA SER A 226 18.38 0.39 31.66
C SER A 226 18.55 0.20 30.15
N ARG A 227 19.77 -0.01 29.65
CA ARG A 227 19.98 -0.30 28.22
C ARG A 227 19.60 -1.74 27.91
N VAL A 228 18.55 -1.94 27.11
CA VAL A 228 18.14 -3.23 26.56
C VAL A 228 17.95 -3.06 25.07
N HIS A 229 18.33 -4.06 24.26
CA HIS A 229 18.24 -3.97 22.79
C HIS A 229 18.85 -2.66 22.24
N SER A 230 20.01 -2.28 22.76
CA SER A 230 20.78 -1.10 22.35
C SER A 230 20.12 0.28 22.54
N HIS A 231 18.94 0.38 23.15
CA HIS A 231 18.26 1.66 23.40
C HIS A 231 17.79 1.80 24.87
N ARG A 232 17.28 2.99 25.21
CA ARG A 232 16.78 3.40 26.52
C ARG A 232 15.63 4.39 26.31
N HIS A 233 14.81 4.54 27.34
CA HIS A 233 13.76 5.55 27.38
C HIS A 233 14.07 6.59 28.44
N LYS A 234 13.80 7.86 28.15
CA LYS A 234 13.73 8.92 29.14
C LYS A 234 12.41 8.81 29.88
N VAL A 235 12.50 8.83 31.21
CA VAL A 235 11.34 8.82 32.09
C VAL A 235 11.21 10.17 32.75
N THR A 236 10.00 10.73 32.77
CA THR A 236 9.67 11.98 33.46
C THR A 236 8.53 11.71 34.43
N ILE A 237 8.70 12.08 35.69
CA ILE A 237 7.69 11.93 36.75
C ILE A 237 7.45 13.30 37.35
N GLU A 238 6.22 13.78 37.23
CA GLU A 238 5.81 15.07 37.76
C GLU A 238 5.28 14.98 39.21
N PRO A 239 5.37 16.08 39.97
CA PRO A 239 4.77 16.18 41.31
C PRO A 239 3.26 15.90 41.35
N SER A 240 2.57 16.14 40.23
CA SER A 240 1.14 15.90 40.02
C SER A 240 0.76 14.42 40.06
N GLY A 241 1.74 13.51 39.99
CA GLY A 241 1.55 12.07 39.82
C GLY A 241 1.49 11.62 38.37
N TYR A 242 1.50 12.57 37.42
CA TYR A 242 1.67 12.27 36.00
C TYR A 242 3.08 11.74 35.75
N HIS A 243 3.18 10.70 34.93
CA HIS A 243 4.44 10.10 34.53
C HIS A 243 4.40 9.74 33.06
N GLU A 244 5.52 9.94 32.39
CA GLU A 244 5.66 9.72 30.97
C GLU A 244 6.98 9.02 30.69
N VAL A 245 6.92 8.03 29.81
CA VAL A 245 8.08 7.35 29.25
C VAL A 245 8.12 7.73 27.78
N ASP A 246 9.21 8.36 27.35
CA ASP A 246 9.33 8.79 25.97
C ASP A 246 9.30 7.61 24.98
N SER A 247 8.95 7.91 23.74
CA SER A 247 9.02 6.92 22.66
C SER A 247 10.44 6.86 22.11
N ALA A 248 11.02 5.65 22.08
CA ALA A 248 12.29 5.37 21.45
C ALA A 248 12.16 4.12 20.58
N ASN A 249 12.83 4.09 19.42
CA ASN A 249 12.74 2.99 18.46
C ASN A 249 11.28 2.57 18.12
N GLY A 250 10.38 3.55 17.98
CA GLY A 250 8.98 3.34 17.58
C GLY A 250 8.05 2.78 18.67
N HIS A 251 8.44 2.78 19.95
CA HIS A 251 7.59 2.30 21.03
C HIS A 251 7.90 2.98 22.37
N SER A 252 7.01 2.81 23.35
CA SER A 252 7.20 3.23 24.73
C SER A 252 6.77 2.11 25.69
N HIS A 253 6.96 2.32 26.99
CA HIS A 253 6.55 1.39 28.03
C HIS A 253 5.65 2.09 29.03
N GLU A 254 4.57 1.43 29.43
CA GLU A 254 3.74 1.92 30.54
C GLU A 254 4.51 1.77 31.85
N LEU A 255 4.60 2.85 32.62
CA LEU A 255 5.25 2.85 33.93
C LEU A 255 4.18 2.70 35.02
N GLN A 256 4.35 1.72 35.88
CA GLN A 256 3.54 1.54 37.09
C GLN A 256 4.43 1.74 38.31
N ILE A 257 4.02 2.64 39.21
CA ILE A 257 4.78 2.98 40.42
C ILE A 257 4.04 2.40 41.62
N ASP A 258 4.59 1.34 42.22
CA ASP A 258 4.05 0.75 43.45
C ASP A 258 4.73 1.39 44.66
N THR A 259 3.94 2.06 45.50
CA THR A 259 4.39 2.73 46.74
C THR A 259 3.91 2.02 48.00
N SER A 260 3.25 0.86 47.87
CA SER A 260 2.59 0.17 48.99
C SER A 260 3.54 -0.44 50.03
N ARG A 261 4.83 -0.63 49.68
CA ARG A 261 5.84 -1.30 50.52
C ARG A 261 6.95 -0.38 51.07
N GLY A 262 6.74 0.93 51.05
CA GLY A 262 7.71 1.92 51.53
C GLY A 262 8.43 2.63 50.38
N ALA A 263 9.57 2.10 49.94
CA ALA A 263 10.30 2.66 48.79
C ALA A 263 9.52 2.46 47.47
N PRO A 264 9.49 3.45 46.56
CA PRO A 264 8.81 3.31 45.28
C PRO A 264 9.47 2.22 44.42
N VAL A 265 8.65 1.31 43.89
CA VAL A 265 9.11 0.30 42.93
C VAL A 265 8.54 0.61 41.56
N TYR A 266 9.42 0.77 40.58
CA TYR A 266 9.08 1.13 39.21
C TYR A 266 8.98 -0.14 38.35
N HIS A 267 7.79 -0.39 37.80
CA HIS A 267 7.52 -1.49 36.89
C HIS A 267 7.22 -0.97 35.50
N LEU A 268 8.05 -1.33 34.53
CA LEU A 268 7.81 -1.05 33.13
C LEU A 268 7.08 -2.24 32.49
N GLY A 269 5.94 -1.96 31.85
CA GLY A 269 5.13 -2.94 31.15
C GLY A 269 5.77 -3.43 29.84
N PRO A 270 5.04 -4.25 29.06
CA PRO A 270 5.48 -4.65 27.72
C PRO A 270 5.54 -3.43 26.77
N PRO A 271 6.28 -3.54 25.64
CA PRO A 271 6.42 -2.44 24.69
C PRO A 271 5.06 -2.13 24.05
N GLN A 272 4.68 -0.85 24.04
CA GLN A 272 3.46 -0.31 23.46
C GLN A 272 3.80 0.57 22.25
N GLY A 273 3.00 0.48 21.19
CA GLY A 273 3.21 1.28 19.97
C GLY A 273 4.09 0.64 18.90
N ALA A 274 4.87 -0.41 19.21
CA ALA A 274 5.70 -1.11 18.22
C ALA A 274 4.88 -1.83 17.13
N LEU A 275 3.75 -2.43 17.52
CA LEU A 275 2.91 -3.27 16.65
C LEU A 275 1.51 -2.66 16.54
N LEU A 276 1.39 -1.63 15.73
CA LEU A 276 0.14 -0.90 15.52
C LEU A 276 -0.43 -1.13 14.11
N ALA A 277 -1.71 -0.82 13.95
CA ALA A 277 -2.37 -0.72 12.65
C ALA A 277 -3.15 0.60 12.61
N ARG A 278 -2.42 1.68 12.36
CA ARG A 278 -2.95 3.05 12.28
C ARG A 278 -3.92 3.14 11.10
N VAL A 279 -5.07 3.77 11.33
CA VAL A 279 -6.07 3.98 10.29
C VAL A 279 -5.97 5.44 9.82
N PRO A 280 -5.29 5.71 8.69
CA PRO A 280 -5.13 7.06 8.18
C PRO A 280 -6.44 7.54 7.54
N VAL A 281 -6.85 8.75 7.89
CA VAL A 281 -7.92 9.48 7.21
C VAL A 281 -7.25 10.56 6.38
N TYR A 282 -7.25 10.39 5.05
CA TYR A 282 -6.64 11.32 4.12
C TYR A 282 -7.56 12.49 3.80
N GLY A 283 -6.97 13.68 3.67
CA GLY A 283 -7.64 14.88 3.19
C GLY A 283 -7.30 15.15 1.73
N LYS A 284 -8.12 15.95 1.04
CA LYS A 284 -7.81 16.43 -0.31
C LYS A 284 -6.81 17.57 -0.23
N LEU A 285 -5.67 17.44 -0.92
CA LEU A 285 -4.61 18.44 -0.91
C LEU A 285 -4.83 19.50 -2.00
N ARG A 286 -4.65 20.77 -1.62
CA ARG A 286 -4.51 21.92 -2.51
C ARG A 286 -3.35 22.79 -2.03
N PHE A 287 -2.95 23.75 -2.86
CA PHE A 287 -1.90 24.68 -2.52
C PHE A 287 -2.41 26.11 -2.52
N ARG A 288 -1.66 26.97 -1.86
CA ARG A 288 -1.77 28.42 -1.97
C ARG A 288 -0.41 28.96 -2.40
N ASP A 289 -0.40 29.84 -3.39
CA ASP A 289 0.83 30.44 -3.91
C ASP A 289 1.34 31.60 -3.02
N ARG A 290 2.44 32.23 -3.44
CA ARG A 290 3.08 33.32 -2.71
C ARG A 290 2.25 34.61 -2.75
N GLU A 291 1.39 34.78 -3.74
CA GLU A 291 0.44 35.89 -3.88
C GLU A 291 -0.85 35.66 -3.06
N GLY A 292 -1.00 34.47 -2.47
CA GLY A 292 -2.14 34.09 -1.67
C GLY A 292 -3.35 33.63 -2.47
N ALA A 293 -3.18 33.19 -3.72
CA ALA A 293 -4.21 32.53 -4.51
C ALA A 293 -4.12 31.00 -4.36
N ASP A 294 -5.27 30.33 -4.30
CA ASP A 294 -5.37 28.88 -4.17
C ASP A 294 -5.14 28.21 -5.53
N THR A 295 -4.16 27.32 -5.60
CA THR A 295 -3.74 26.58 -6.80
C THR A 295 -3.90 25.07 -6.59
N GLU A 296 -3.89 24.30 -7.68
CA GLU A 296 -3.91 22.83 -7.60
C GLU A 296 -2.55 22.24 -7.21
N LYS A 297 -1.47 22.91 -7.59
CA LYS A 297 -0.09 22.49 -7.33
C LYS A 297 0.73 23.63 -6.74
N GLY A 298 1.67 23.27 -5.89
CA GLY A 298 2.71 24.17 -5.40
C GLY A 298 3.79 24.40 -6.45
N ILE A 299 4.94 24.90 -6.02
CA ILE A 299 6.09 25.11 -6.92
C ILE A 299 6.89 23.81 -7.11
N ASN A 300 7.65 23.72 -8.20
CA ASN A 300 8.67 22.69 -8.38
C ASN A 300 10.05 23.32 -8.13
N VAL A 301 10.89 22.66 -7.32
CA VAL A 301 12.25 23.11 -6.94
C VAL A 301 13.37 22.50 -7.80
N GLY A 302 13.03 21.84 -8.91
CA GLY A 302 13.95 21.09 -9.76
C GLY A 302 13.87 19.57 -9.58
N ASP A 303 12.84 19.07 -8.91
CA ASP A 303 12.64 17.63 -8.72
C ASP A 303 12.06 16.99 -9.98
N GLU A 304 12.66 15.87 -10.38
CA GLU A 304 12.18 15.01 -11.47
C GLU A 304 10.86 14.32 -11.12
N TRP A 305 10.58 14.16 -9.82
CA TRP A 305 9.39 13.49 -9.29
C TRP A 305 8.35 14.51 -8.83
N PHE A 306 7.29 14.67 -9.62
CA PHE A 306 6.18 15.60 -9.35
C PHE A 306 5.19 15.13 -8.27
N TYR A 307 5.53 14.07 -7.54
CA TYR A 307 4.69 13.54 -6.46
C TYR A 307 4.49 14.57 -5.34
N ARG A 308 5.56 15.29 -4.97
CA ARG A 308 5.48 16.42 -4.04
C ARG A 308 5.51 17.73 -4.81
N SER A 309 4.73 18.68 -4.33
CA SER A 309 4.90 20.09 -4.69
C SER A 309 5.36 20.87 -3.47
N TYR A 310 6.05 21.97 -3.71
CA TYR A 310 6.74 22.70 -2.66
C TYR A 310 6.03 23.99 -2.27
N ILE A 311 6.17 24.32 -0.99
CA ILE A 311 5.64 25.51 -0.34
C ILE A 311 6.80 26.46 -0.07
N GLN A 312 6.72 27.69 -0.57
CA GLN A 312 7.76 28.68 -0.36
C GLN A 312 7.74 29.24 1.06
N GLY A 313 8.86 29.13 1.76
CA GLY A 313 9.01 29.63 3.11
C GLY A 313 9.07 31.16 3.19
N GLY A 314 8.59 31.70 4.32
CA GLY A 314 8.51 33.14 4.55
C GLY A 314 7.46 33.86 3.68
N SER A 315 6.48 33.14 3.15
CA SER A 315 5.41 33.67 2.30
C SER A 315 4.02 33.20 2.77
N PRO A 316 2.92 33.73 2.20
CA PRO A 316 1.57 33.20 2.40
C PRO A 316 1.36 31.79 1.81
N ALA A 317 2.32 31.27 1.04
CA ALA A 317 2.20 29.96 0.43
C ALA A 317 1.97 28.88 1.48
N SER A 318 1.03 27.97 1.20
CA SER A 318 0.57 26.94 2.14
C SER A 318 0.18 25.67 1.39
N ALA A 319 0.31 24.51 2.03
CA ALA A 319 -0.39 23.30 1.63
C ALA A 319 -1.65 23.15 2.49
N ILE A 320 -2.77 22.85 1.86
CA ILE A 320 -4.11 22.86 2.45
C ILE A 320 -4.72 21.47 2.29
N TRP A 321 -4.89 20.75 3.39
CA TRP A 321 -5.62 19.49 3.40
C TRP A 321 -7.05 19.74 3.87
N THR A 322 -8.02 19.44 3.02
CA THR A 322 -9.44 19.47 3.38
C THR A 322 -9.88 18.08 3.80
N PHE A 323 -10.26 17.92 5.07
CA PHE A 323 -10.79 16.68 5.60
C PHE A 323 -12.32 16.72 5.66
N THR A 324 -12.96 15.59 5.42
CA THR A 324 -14.42 15.44 5.48
C THR A 324 -14.81 14.36 6.48
N GLY A 325 -16.05 14.43 6.98
CA GLY A 325 -16.55 13.48 7.99
C GLY A 325 -15.85 13.62 9.34
N ILE A 326 -15.55 14.87 9.73
CA ILE A 326 -14.99 15.24 11.03
C ILE A 326 -16.14 15.52 11.99
N THR A 327 -16.35 14.61 12.95
CA THR A 327 -17.43 14.69 13.92
C THR A 327 -16.96 14.33 15.33
N PRO A 328 -17.64 14.80 16.40
CA PRO A 328 -17.30 14.46 17.78
C PRO A 328 -17.33 12.95 18.07
N GLU A 329 -18.14 12.17 17.35
CA GLU A 329 -18.21 10.71 17.54
C GLU A 329 -16.95 10.01 17.03
N ARG A 330 -16.34 10.55 15.98
CA ARG A 330 -15.13 9.97 15.35
C ARG A 330 -13.85 10.45 16.02
N PHE A 331 -13.84 11.70 16.51
CA PHE A 331 -12.68 12.37 17.09
C PHE A 331 -13.06 13.10 18.40
N PRO A 332 -13.42 12.38 19.47
CA PRO A 332 -14.03 12.98 20.67
C PRO A 332 -13.17 14.04 21.36
N ASP A 333 -11.86 13.80 21.42
CA ASP A 333 -10.93 14.60 22.22
C ASP A 333 -10.17 15.65 21.38
N GLY A 334 -10.13 15.49 20.06
CA GLY A 334 -9.35 16.33 19.15
C GLY A 334 -8.89 15.59 17.89
N LEU A 335 -8.07 16.26 17.07
CA LEU A 335 -7.51 15.71 15.84
C LEU A 335 -6.04 15.31 16.04
N PRO A 336 -5.72 14.01 16.07
CA PRO A 336 -4.34 13.55 15.98
C PRO A 336 -3.87 13.65 14.52
N VAL A 337 -2.96 14.58 14.26
CA VAL A 337 -2.34 14.81 12.95
C VAL A 337 -0.99 14.12 12.93
N GLU A 338 -0.75 13.26 11.95
CA GLU A 338 0.58 12.72 11.66
C GLU A 338 1.04 13.24 10.30
N MET A 339 2.30 13.67 10.23
CA MET A 339 2.86 14.20 8.99
C MET A 339 4.32 13.81 8.76
N SER A 340 4.68 13.62 7.49
CA SER A 340 6.03 13.33 7.04
C SER A 340 6.36 14.20 5.83
N ILE A 341 6.79 15.43 6.08
CA ILE A 341 7.00 16.45 5.05
C ILE A 341 8.44 16.44 4.52
N GLY A 342 8.58 16.73 3.22
CA GLY A 342 9.89 16.94 2.62
C GLY A 342 10.45 18.32 2.99
N VAL A 343 11.76 18.43 3.15
CA VAL A 343 12.42 19.71 3.39
C VAL A 343 13.44 19.92 2.27
N PHE A 344 13.22 20.92 1.43
CA PHE A 344 14.19 21.32 0.43
C PHE A 344 14.92 22.58 0.87
N ARG A 345 16.24 22.46 1.03
CA ARG A 345 17.09 23.56 1.44
C ARG A 345 17.83 24.17 0.26
N THR A 346 17.69 25.48 0.05
CA THR A 346 18.48 26.18 -0.98
C THR A 346 19.94 26.39 -0.58
N PHE A 347 20.21 26.46 0.72
CA PHE A 347 21.56 26.54 1.29
C PHE A 347 21.67 25.65 2.53
N LYS A 348 22.82 24.99 2.71
CA LYS A 348 22.98 23.95 3.73
C LYS A 348 23.12 24.44 5.18
N GLY A 349 23.47 25.71 5.41
CA GLY A 349 23.43 26.35 6.74
C GLY A 349 23.92 25.46 7.90
N ASN A 350 23.18 25.46 9.01
CA ASN A 350 23.29 24.43 10.05
C ASN A 350 22.28 23.31 9.76
N ILE A 351 22.78 22.12 9.46
CA ILE A 351 21.97 20.94 9.07
C ILE A 351 21.32 20.30 10.30
N GLU A 352 21.88 20.48 11.51
CA GLU A 352 21.33 19.93 12.74
C GLU A 352 20.05 20.66 13.18
N LYS A 353 19.91 21.93 12.80
CA LYS A 353 18.72 22.72 13.03
C LYS A 353 17.73 22.47 11.89
N GLY A 354 16.57 21.90 12.19
CA GLY A 354 15.44 21.73 11.30
C GLY A 354 14.84 23.05 10.80
N VAL A 355 13.93 22.96 9.84
CA VAL A 355 13.27 24.12 9.24
C VAL A 355 11.94 24.35 9.96
N PHE A 356 11.69 25.56 10.44
CA PHE A 356 10.44 25.86 11.14
C PHE A 356 9.21 25.88 10.22
N GLY A 357 8.16 25.23 10.69
CA GLY A 357 6.83 25.19 10.10
C GLY A 357 5.75 25.64 11.06
N SER A 358 4.59 26.01 10.53
CA SER A 358 3.38 26.14 11.33
C SER A 358 2.24 25.30 10.78
N LEU A 359 1.40 24.85 11.71
CA LEU A 359 0.15 24.16 11.45
C LEU A 359 -1.01 25.06 11.90
N SER A 360 -2.00 25.25 11.04
CA SER A 360 -3.20 26.00 11.36
C SER A 360 -4.46 25.21 11.02
N LEU A 361 -5.50 25.39 11.81
CA LEU A 361 -6.85 24.91 11.50
C LEU A 361 -7.66 26.03 10.89
N ARG A 362 -8.34 25.77 9.78
CA ARG A 362 -9.20 26.74 9.10
C ARG A 362 -10.61 26.20 8.89
N ASN A 363 -11.59 27.04 9.19
CA ASN A 363 -12.98 26.83 8.81
C ASN A 363 -13.16 27.09 7.30
N PRO A 364 -13.59 26.09 6.50
CA PRO A 364 -13.70 26.23 5.06
C PRO A 364 -14.74 27.28 4.63
N LYS A 365 -15.75 27.55 5.46
CA LYS A 365 -16.85 28.49 5.17
C LYS A 365 -16.58 29.91 5.65
N THR A 366 -16.22 30.07 6.94
CA THR A 366 -16.04 31.40 7.54
C THR A 366 -14.64 31.96 7.28
N GLY A 367 -13.67 31.12 6.93
CA GLY A 367 -12.28 31.50 6.77
C GLY A 367 -11.55 31.78 8.08
N LEU A 368 -12.17 31.52 9.24
CA LEU A 368 -11.48 31.58 10.53
C LEU A 368 -10.32 30.58 10.53
N THR A 369 -9.10 31.07 10.67
CA THR A 369 -7.85 30.32 10.71
C THR A 369 -7.18 30.55 12.05
N VAL A 370 -6.87 29.47 12.77
CA VAL A 370 -6.18 29.49 14.07
C VAL A 370 -4.87 28.72 13.93
N GLU A 371 -3.74 29.40 14.15
CA GLU A 371 -2.40 28.79 14.14
C GLU A 371 -2.14 28.11 15.48
N THR A 372 -2.22 26.79 15.49
CA THR A 372 -2.24 25.98 16.71
C THR A 372 -0.86 25.55 17.16
N GLU A 373 0.04 25.28 16.22
CA GLU A 373 1.36 24.70 16.53
C GLU A 373 2.44 25.27 15.61
N VAL A 374 3.58 25.61 16.19
CA VAL A 374 4.82 25.94 15.46
C VAL A 374 5.85 24.89 15.82
N PHE A 375 6.44 24.25 14.82
CA PHE A 375 7.32 23.12 15.03
C PHE A 375 8.57 23.20 14.17
N GLU A 376 9.62 22.52 14.62
CA GLU A 376 10.85 22.33 13.86
C GLU A 376 10.73 21.04 13.05
N SER A 377 10.75 21.14 11.72
CA SER A 377 10.70 19.97 10.83
C SER A 377 12.09 19.44 10.55
N ARG A 378 12.28 18.14 10.76
CA ARG A 378 13.48 17.39 10.36
C ARG A 378 13.17 16.50 9.18
N GLU A 379 14.17 16.26 8.35
CA GLU A 379 14.02 15.42 7.17
C GLU A 379 13.87 13.95 7.61
N PHE A 380 12.93 13.21 7.00
CA PHE A 380 12.67 11.78 7.24
C PHE A 380 12.12 11.38 8.62
N GLU A 381 11.72 12.34 9.45
CA GLU A 381 11.02 12.06 10.71
C GLU A 381 9.51 12.26 10.54
N THR A 382 8.71 11.34 11.08
CA THR A 382 7.25 11.54 11.18
C THR A 382 6.97 12.36 12.43
N LYS A 383 6.27 13.47 12.27
CA LYS A 383 5.85 14.34 13.36
C LYS A 383 4.39 14.04 13.69
N GLU A 384 4.12 13.75 14.96
CA GLU A 384 2.78 13.65 15.51
C GLU A 384 2.45 14.98 16.22
N VAL A 385 1.30 15.56 15.89
CA VAL A 385 0.75 16.78 16.48
C VAL A 385 -0.68 16.51 16.91
N TYR A 386 -0.98 16.70 18.18
CA TYR A 386 -2.32 16.55 18.70
C TYR A 386 -3.01 17.91 18.78
N LEU A 387 -4.07 18.09 18.00
CA LEU A 387 -4.88 19.31 18.00
C LEU A 387 -6.08 19.12 18.92
N PRO A 388 -6.07 19.68 20.14
CA PRO A 388 -7.13 19.43 21.11
C PRO A 388 -8.46 20.03 20.64
N ARG A 389 -9.57 19.43 21.07
CA ARG A 389 -10.90 19.99 20.83
C ARG A 389 -11.02 21.44 21.32
N GLN A 390 -10.47 21.73 22.50
CA GLN A 390 -10.49 23.04 23.13
C GLN A 390 -9.11 23.70 22.98
N ILE A 391 -9.01 24.64 22.04
CA ILE A 391 -7.75 25.31 21.67
C ILE A 391 -7.60 26.57 22.53
N LYS A 392 -6.78 26.46 23.57
CA LYS A 392 -6.46 27.57 24.48
C LYS A 392 -5.09 28.20 24.22
N SER A 393 -4.18 27.42 23.64
CA SER A 393 -2.84 27.85 23.24
C SER A 393 -2.81 27.92 21.72
N PHE A 394 -2.56 29.11 21.18
CA PHE A 394 -2.43 29.36 19.75
C PHE A 394 -1.52 30.57 19.53
N SER A 395 -0.80 30.59 18.42
CA SER A 395 0.15 31.66 18.07
C SER A 395 -0.57 32.87 17.47
N SER A 396 -1.58 32.63 16.64
CA SER A 396 -2.39 33.69 16.02
C SER A 396 -3.75 33.16 15.57
N ALA A 397 -4.74 34.06 15.48
CA ALA A 397 -6.06 33.77 14.91
C ALA A 397 -6.42 34.90 13.94
N GLN A 398 -6.85 34.55 12.72
CA GLN A 398 -7.17 35.51 11.65
C GLN A 398 -8.29 34.96 10.76
N VAL A 399 -9.02 35.83 10.06
CA VAL A 399 -9.98 35.40 9.04
C VAL A 399 -9.32 35.53 7.66
N ILE A 400 -8.95 34.40 7.06
CA ILE A 400 -8.25 34.33 5.78
C ILE A 400 -9.24 33.85 4.70
N PRO A 401 -9.63 34.72 3.74
CA PRO A 401 -10.45 34.29 2.62
C PRO A 401 -9.65 33.38 1.69
N ARG A 402 -10.33 32.34 1.21
CA ARG A 402 -9.89 31.55 0.07
C ARG A 402 -10.00 32.41 -1.19
N ARG A 403 -8.97 32.42 -2.02
CA ARG A 403 -8.90 33.23 -3.24
C ARG A 403 -8.77 32.30 -4.44
N LEU A 404 -9.84 32.18 -5.23
CA LEU A 404 -9.90 31.32 -6.41
C LEU A 404 -9.75 32.19 -7.66
N VAL A 405 -8.68 31.95 -8.42
CA VAL A 405 -8.45 32.64 -9.70
C VAL A 405 -8.95 31.73 -10.81
N THR A 406 -10.06 32.10 -11.45
CA THR A 406 -10.64 31.38 -12.59
C THR A 406 -10.52 32.22 -13.87
N PRO A 407 -10.61 31.62 -15.07
CA PRO A 407 -10.65 32.38 -16.33
C PRO A 407 -11.78 33.42 -16.39
N SER A 408 -12.86 33.19 -15.63
CA SER A 408 -14.01 34.08 -15.45
C SER A 408 -13.81 35.22 -14.43
N GLY A 409 -12.66 35.28 -13.76
CA GLY A 409 -12.33 36.28 -12.74
C GLY A 409 -11.94 35.67 -11.39
N GLU A 410 -11.68 36.55 -10.44
CA GLU A 410 -11.28 36.21 -9.08
C GLU A 410 -12.50 36.12 -8.15
N GLN A 411 -12.60 35.03 -7.39
CA GLN A 411 -13.66 34.82 -6.40
C GLN A 411 -13.06 34.57 -5.02
N THR A 412 -13.66 35.16 -3.99
CA THR A 412 -13.25 34.96 -2.60
C THR A 412 -14.32 34.23 -1.80
N ILE A 413 -13.89 33.29 -0.93
CA ILE A 413 -14.76 32.51 -0.04
C ILE A 413 -14.23 32.62 1.39
N PRO A 414 -14.99 33.23 2.32
CA PRO A 414 -16.27 33.91 2.10
C PRO A 414 -16.12 35.18 1.24
N SER A 415 -17.23 35.66 0.67
CA SER A 415 -17.23 36.92 -0.09
C SER A 415 -16.85 38.10 0.81
N PRO A 416 -16.32 39.22 0.28
CA PRO A 416 -15.79 40.31 1.10
C PRO A 416 -16.81 40.87 2.12
N ASP A 417 -18.09 40.92 1.74
CA ASP A 417 -19.19 41.39 2.59
C ASP A 417 -19.55 40.44 3.74
N GLN A 418 -19.10 39.18 3.67
CA GLN A 418 -19.37 38.13 4.66
C GLN A 418 -18.18 37.91 5.62
N ILE A 419 -17.07 38.63 5.43
CA ILE A 419 -15.91 38.52 6.31
C ILE A 419 -16.27 39.17 7.65
N ASN A 420 -16.20 38.38 8.72
CA ASN A 420 -16.41 38.85 10.08
C ASN A 420 -15.12 38.72 10.91
N PRO A 421 -14.30 39.79 11.03
CA PRO A 421 -13.05 39.76 11.78
C PRO A 421 -13.22 39.43 13.27
N ALA A 422 -14.39 39.71 13.86
CA ALA A 422 -14.67 39.45 15.27
C ALA A 422 -14.60 37.95 15.63
N LEU A 423 -14.70 37.06 14.64
CA LEU A 423 -14.51 35.62 14.85
C LEU A 423 -13.11 35.30 15.39
N ALA A 424 -12.08 36.09 15.05
CA ALA A 424 -10.71 35.87 15.47
C ALA A 424 -10.36 36.45 16.85
N GLU A 425 -11.25 37.22 17.47
CA GLU A 425 -10.99 37.92 18.74
C GLU A 425 -11.23 37.04 19.99
N LYS A 426 -11.65 35.78 19.81
CA LYS A 426 -11.89 34.85 20.91
C LYS A 426 -10.58 34.45 21.60
N LYS A 427 -10.64 34.27 22.92
CA LYS A 427 -9.50 33.78 23.74
C LYS A 427 -9.32 32.27 23.71
N GLN A 428 -10.36 31.55 23.31
CA GLN A 428 -10.36 30.09 23.18
C GLN A 428 -11.30 29.73 22.02
N PHE A 429 -10.96 28.65 21.32
CA PHE A 429 -11.73 28.15 20.18
C PHE A 429 -12.12 26.69 20.44
N ASP A 430 -13.36 26.33 20.09
CA ASP A 430 -13.77 24.92 20.01
C ASP A 430 -13.64 24.43 18.57
N LEU A 431 -12.98 23.29 18.39
CA LEU A 431 -12.76 22.66 17.09
C LEU A 431 -14.06 22.49 16.29
N TYR A 432 -15.13 22.00 16.92
CA TYR A 432 -16.36 21.65 16.24
C TYR A 432 -17.29 22.83 16.04
N GLU A 433 -17.36 23.74 17.01
CA GLU A 433 -18.26 24.90 16.93
C GLU A 433 -17.68 26.02 16.05
N ASP A 434 -16.35 26.23 16.08
CA ASP A 434 -15.72 27.37 15.41
C ASP A 434 -14.99 27.00 14.11
N LEU A 435 -14.38 25.81 14.04
CA LEU A 435 -13.45 25.45 12.96
C LEU A 435 -14.00 24.41 11.98
N VAL A 436 -14.90 23.52 12.43
CA VAL A 436 -15.57 22.54 11.56
C VAL A 436 -16.83 23.16 10.97
N ALA A 437 -17.01 23.04 9.66
CA ALA A 437 -18.24 23.43 8.98
C ALA A 437 -18.79 22.25 8.18
N GLU A 438 -20.01 21.80 8.50
CA GLU A 438 -20.66 20.63 7.85
C GLU A 438 -19.80 19.36 7.85
N GLY A 439 -19.01 19.16 8.91
CA GLY A 439 -18.11 18.02 9.03
C GLY A 439 -16.83 18.16 8.22
N GLU A 440 -16.54 19.35 7.67
CA GLU A 440 -15.29 19.66 6.98
C GLU A 440 -14.41 20.60 7.79
N VAL A 441 -13.09 20.36 7.75
CA VAL A 441 -12.06 21.23 8.32
C VAL A 441 -10.84 21.25 7.43
N GLU A 442 -10.15 22.38 7.37
CA GLU A 442 -8.91 22.51 6.63
C GLU A 442 -7.71 22.57 7.58
N VAL A 443 -6.68 21.79 7.27
CA VAL A 443 -5.37 21.85 7.95
C VAL A 443 -4.38 22.51 7.00
N TRP A 444 -3.83 23.63 7.44
CA TRP A 444 -2.90 24.45 6.67
C TRP A 444 -1.49 24.24 7.21
N LEU A 445 -0.57 23.87 6.32
CA LEU A 445 0.85 23.77 6.58
C LEU A 445 1.59 24.92 5.90
N ARG A 446 2.43 25.62 6.66
CA ARG A 446 3.29 26.70 6.15
C ARG A 446 4.74 26.45 6.49
N CYS A 447 5.63 26.83 5.57
CA CYS A 447 7.05 26.95 5.84
C CYS A 447 7.32 28.38 6.35
N LEU A 448 7.89 28.52 7.54
CA LEU A 448 8.12 29.82 8.16
C LEU A 448 9.47 30.41 7.75
N GLU A 449 10.46 29.58 7.43
CA GLU A 449 11.81 30.05 7.13
C GLU A 449 11.95 30.60 5.70
N PRO A 450 12.34 31.87 5.51
CA PRO A 450 12.61 32.42 4.19
C PRO A 450 13.68 31.63 3.44
N ALA A 451 13.50 31.51 2.12
CA ALA A 451 14.41 30.79 1.21
C ALA A 451 14.53 29.27 1.44
N GLN A 452 13.74 28.67 2.34
CA GLN A 452 13.57 27.23 2.45
C GLN A 452 12.20 26.79 1.97
N TYR A 453 12.03 25.50 1.71
CA TYR A 453 10.80 24.97 1.11
C TYR A 453 10.36 23.69 1.79
N PHE A 454 9.04 23.53 1.99
CA PHE A 454 8.44 22.27 2.40
C PHE A 454 7.81 21.56 1.21
N GLY A 455 8.18 20.32 0.99
CA GLY A 455 7.56 19.43 0.03
C GLY A 455 6.39 18.71 0.66
N ALA A 456 5.23 18.79 0.03
CA ALA A 456 4.01 18.13 0.46
C ALA A 456 3.36 17.38 -0.70
N GLY A 457 2.99 16.13 -0.43
CA GLY A 457 2.09 15.30 -1.23
C GLY A 457 0.82 15.00 -0.44
N GLN A 458 -0.24 14.57 -1.13
CA GLN A 458 -1.54 14.34 -0.49
C GLN A 458 -1.47 13.40 0.74
N PRO A 459 -0.76 12.25 0.69
CA PRO A 459 -0.76 11.36 1.83
C PRO A 459 0.28 11.77 2.89
N ASP A 460 1.14 12.77 2.66
CA ASP A 460 2.17 13.18 3.62
C ASP A 460 1.59 13.76 4.93
N LEU A 461 0.30 14.13 4.97
CA LEU A 461 -0.41 14.54 6.17
C LEU A 461 -1.77 13.84 6.23
N TYR A 462 -2.05 13.17 7.33
CA TYR A 462 -3.33 12.49 7.58
C TYR A 462 -3.76 12.61 9.04
N LEU A 463 -5.06 12.38 9.27
CA LEU A 463 -5.58 12.24 10.63
C LEU A 463 -5.56 10.78 11.04
N ARG A 464 -5.03 10.47 12.22
CA ARG A 464 -5.02 9.10 12.73
C ARG A 464 -6.35 8.79 13.42
N ALA A 465 -7.20 8.01 12.78
CA ALA A 465 -8.34 7.43 13.48
C ALA A 465 -7.87 6.35 14.47
N ARG A 466 -8.79 5.87 15.32
CA ARG A 466 -8.53 4.80 16.28
C ARG A 466 -7.82 3.62 15.60
N ASP A 467 -6.75 3.14 16.25
CA ASP A 467 -5.96 2.02 15.74
C ASP A 467 -6.81 0.76 15.58
N ALA A 468 -6.59 0.05 14.48
CA ALA A 468 -7.16 -1.25 14.21
C ALA A 468 -6.37 -2.36 14.94
N SER A 469 -6.93 -3.57 14.94
CA SER A 469 -6.23 -4.73 15.51
C SER A 469 -5.02 -5.10 14.67
N PHE A 470 -3.82 -5.01 15.25
CA PHE A 470 -2.58 -5.45 14.62
C PHE A 470 -2.64 -6.92 14.15
N ALA A 471 -3.18 -7.84 14.97
CA ALA A 471 -3.25 -9.26 14.61
C ALA A 471 -4.12 -9.51 13.36
N LEU A 472 -5.25 -8.80 13.25
CA LEU A 472 -6.06 -8.85 12.04
C LEU A 472 -5.32 -8.22 10.86
N ASN A 473 -4.67 -7.08 11.04
CA ASN A 473 -3.90 -6.43 9.98
C ASN A 473 -2.74 -7.30 9.47
N PHE A 474 -2.05 -7.99 10.36
CA PHE A 474 -1.02 -8.97 10.02
C PHE A 474 -1.59 -10.12 9.17
N ALA A 475 -2.77 -10.64 9.53
CA ALA A 475 -3.47 -11.65 8.73
C ALA A 475 -3.92 -11.11 7.36
N LYS A 476 -4.37 -9.85 7.27
CA LYS A 476 -4.65 -9.17 6.00
C LYS A 476 -3.39 -9.08 5.13
N GLY A 477 -2.22 -8.84 5.73
CA GLY A 477 -0.92 -8.89 5.04
C GLY A 477 -0.66 -10.24 4.34
N TYR A 478 -0.93 -11.34 5.04
CA TYR A 478 -0.86 -12.69 4.48
C TYR A 478 -1.94 -12.98 3.42
N LEU A 479 -3.10 -12.32 3.49
CA LEU A 479 -4.10 -12.41 2.41
C LEU A 479 -3.57 -11.84 1.09
N GLY A 480 -2.77 -10.78 1.11
CA GLY A 480 -2.10 -10.25 -0.08
C GLY A 480 -1.22 -11.31 -0.75
N ILE A 481 -0.38 -11.99 0.04
CA ILE A 481 0.46 -13.13 -0.43
C ILE A 481 -0.42 -14.26 -0.96
N TRP A 482 -1.54 -14.55 -0.30
CA TRP A 482 -2.49 -15.57 -0.75
C TRP A 482 -3.09 -15.25 -2.12
N LEU A 483 -3.48 -13.98 -2.37
CA LEU A 483 -4.01 -13.55 -3.66
C LEU A 483 -2.96 -13.69 -4.78
N GLN A 484 -1.72 -13.27 -4.53
CA GLN A 484 -0.60 -13.47 -5.47
C GLN A 484 -0.40 -14.97 -5.77
N MET A 485 -0.41 -15.80 -4.73
CA MET A 485 -0.26 -17.25 -4.85
C MET A 485 -1.38 -17.86 -5.71
N VAL A 486 -2.65 -17.47 -5.49
CA VAL A 486 -3.79 -17.98 -6.30
C VAL A 486 -3.63 -17.60 -7.77
N LEU A 487 -3.23 -16.35 -8.05
CA LEU A 487 -2.98 -15.88 -9.41
C LEU A 487 -1.85 -16.67 -10.09
N ILE A 488 -0.72 -16.89 -9.42
CA ILE A 488 0.37 -17.71 -9.96
C ILE A 488 -0.09 -19.15 -10.22
N VAL A 489 -0.85 -19.75 -9.29
CA VAL A 489 -1.42 -21.09 -9.49
C VAL A 489 -2.33 -21.11 -10.73
N GLY A 490 -3.15 -20.08 -10.92
CA GLY A 490 -3.99 -19.94 -12.11
C GLY A 490 -3.18 -19.93 -13.40
N PHE A 491 -2.21 -19.01 -13.51
CA PHE A 491 -1.35 -18.91 -14.69
C PHE A 491 -0.51 -20.15 -14.92
N GLY A 492 0.09 -20.71 -13.85
CA GLY A 492 0.90 -21.91 -13.93
C GLY A 492 0.11 -23.12 -14.38
N VAL A 493 -1.08 -23.36 -13.83
CA VAL A 493 -1.97 -24.42 -14.31
C VAL A 493 -2.37 -24.17 -15.76
N MET A 494 -2.77 -22.95 -16.13
CA MET A 494 -3.17 -22.60 -17.50
C MET A 494 -2.04 -22.87 -18.51
N PHE A 495 -0.83 -22.38 -18.28
CA PHE A 495 0.33 -22.66 -19.13
C PHE A 495 0.67 -24.15 -19.21
N SER A 496 0.54 -24.88 -18.10
CA SER A 496 0.81 -26.32 -18.03
C SER A 496 -0.14 -27.17 -18.90
N THR A 497 -1.29 -26.63 -19.32
CA THR A 497 -2.26 -27.36 -20.16
C THR A 497 -1.76 -27.59 -21.60
N PHE A 498 -0.93 -26.70 -22.14
CA PHE A 498 -0.44 -26.78 -23.54
C PHE A 498 1.08 -26.72 -23.70
N LEU A 499 1.82 -26.24 -22.71
CA LEU A 499 3.29 -26.17 -22.76
C LEU A 499 3.94 -27.42 -22.15
N SER A 500 5.23 -27.61 -22.45
CA SER A 500 6.08 -28.56 -21.72
C SER A 500 6.44 -28.00 -20.34
N GLY A 501 6.87 -28.86 -19.41
CA GLY A 501 7.21 -28.44 -18.05
C GLY A 501 8.17 -27.25 -17.98
N PRO A 502 9.35 -27.30 -18.62
CA PRO A 502 10.29 -26.18 -18.66
C PRO A 502 9.71 -24.88 -19.24
N VAL A 503 8.96 -24.98 -20.34
CA VAL A 503 8.40 -23.79 -21.00
C VAL A 503 7.25 -23.20 -20.18
N ALA A 504 6.43 -24.03 -19.55
CA ALA A 504 5.39 -23.59 -18.62
C ALA A 504 5.98 -22.84 -17.42
N MET A 505 7.11 -23.31 -16.87
CA MET A 505 7.79 -22.62 -15.76
C MET A 505 8.28 -21.24 -16.18
N VAL A 506 8.95 -21.12 -17.34
CA VAL A 506 9.45 -19.84 -17.86
C VAL A 506 8.28 -18.89 -18.15
N ALA A 507 7.19 -19.38 -18.74
CA ALA A 507 6.00 -18.56 -19.00
C ALA A 507 5.34 -18.07 -17.70
N THR A 508 5.25 -18.93 -16.68
CA THR A 508 4.69 -18.56 -15.37
C THR A 508 5.58 -17.56 -14.65
N LEU A 509 6.91 -17.74 -14.72
CA LEU A 509 7.87 -16.77 -14.20
C LEU A 509 7.80 -15.43 -14.93
N GLY A 510 7.66 -15.46 -16.26
CA GLY A 510 7.46 -14.26 -17.08
C GLY A 510 6.18 -13.52 -16.71
N ALA A 511 5.09 -14.24 -16.44
CA ALA A 511 3.85 -13.63 -15.95
C ALA A 511 4.01 -13.00 -14.55
N LEU A 512 4.73 -13.68 -13.64
CA LEU A 512 5.06 -13.13 -12.32
C LEU A 512 5.90 -11.86 -12.43
N VAL A 513 7.02 -11.89 -13.15
CA VAL A 513 7.92 -10.75 -13.32
C VAL A 513 7.21 -9.61 -14.05
N GLY A 514 6.56 -9.88 -15.19
CA GLY A 514 5.84 -8.87 -15.94
C GLY A 514 4.71 -8.22 -15.15
N GLY A 515 4.00 -9.00 -14.32
CA GLY A 515 2.97 -8.47 -13.42
C GLY A 515 3.52 -7.70 -12.21
N MET A 516 4.77 -7.95 -11.78
CA MET A 516 5.44 -7.12 -10.78
C MET A 516 5.74 -5.71 -11.31
N PHE A 517 6.01 -5.60 -12.62
CA PHE A 517 6.30 -4.34 -13.29
C PHE A 517 5.10 -3.74 -14.05
N SER A 518 3.89 -4.30 -13.92
CA SER A 518 2.74 -3.89 -14.73
C SER A 518 2.35 -2.42 -14.53
N GLY A 519 2.53 -1.86 -13.33
CA GLY A 519 2.30 -0.44 -13.05
C GLY A 519 3.24 0.45 -13.89
N PHE A 520 4.54 0.16 -13.84
CA PHE A 520 5.53 0.83 -14.68
C PHE A 520 5.26 0.65 -16.18
N LEU A 521 4.90 -0.57 -16.62
CA LEU A 521 4.55 -0.83 -18.02
C LEU A 521 3.34 0.00 -18.45
N THR A 522 2.37 0.19 -17.57
CA THR A 522 1.19 1.01 -17.81
C THR A 522 1.57 2.48 -17.92
N ASP A 523 2.34 3.02 -16.98
CA ASP A 523 2.77 4.42 -17.03
C ASP A 523 3.64 4.72 -18.27
N LEU A 524 4.50 3.78 -18.66
CA LEU A 524 5.28 3.88 -19.90
C LEU A 524 4.40 3.84 -21.14
N ALA A 525 3.39 2.97 -21.15
CA ALA A 525 2.45 2.88 -22.28
C ALA A 525 1.56 4.12 -22.44
N TRP A 526 1.22 4.80 -21.33
CA TRP A 526 0.47 6.07 -21.34
C TRP A 526 1.36 7.30 -21.53
N GLY A 527 2.68 7.14 -21.71
CA GLY A 527 3.61 8.25 -21.91
C GLY A 527 3.78 9.15 -20.69
N LYS A 528 3.57 8.62 -19.47
CA LYS A 528 3.77 9.34 -18.22
C LYS A 528 5.22 9.32 -17.73
N VAL A 529 6.05 8.45 -18.30
CA VAL A 529 7.46 8.30 -17.96
C VAL A 529 8.29 9.32 -18.73
N LEU A 530 9.23 9.97 -18.03
CA LEU A 530 10.18 10.92 -18.62
C LEU A 530 11.12 10.21 -19.61
N GLY A 531 11.53 10.90 -20.66
CA GLY A 531 12.43 10.34 -21.69
C GLY A 531 11.73 9.59 -22.83
N GLY A 532 10.40 9.64 -22.92
CA GLY A 532 9.63 9.13 -24.06
C GLY A 532 9.40 7.62 -24.04
N GLY A 533 9.20 7.03 -25.22
CA GLY A 533 9.01 5.59 -25.36
C GLY A 533 10.33 4.79 -25.27
N PRO A 534 10.26 3.45 -25.31
CA PRO A 534 11.45 2.60 -25.17
C PRO A 534 12.61 2.90 -26.13
N ILE A 535 12.31 3.24 -27.39
CA ILE A 535 13.28 3.52 -28.44
C ILE A 535 13.86 4.91 -28.26
N GLU A 536 13.03 5.91 -27.98
CA GLU A 536 13.48 7.24 -27.61
C GLU A 536 14.41 7.21 -26.38
N ALA A 537 14.02 6.50 -25.32
CA ALA A 537 14.82 6.32 -24.13
C ALA A 537 16.16 5.62 -24.43
N LEU A 538 16.17 4.60 -25.30
CA LEU A 538 17.39 3.94 -25.75
C LEU A 538 18.30 4.89 -26.55
N ILE A 539 17.73 5.69 -27.45
CA ILE A 539 18.49 6.69 -28.21
C ILE A 539 19.13 7.67 -27.25
N ARG A 540 18.36 8.25 -26.32
CA ARG A 540 18.83 9.21 -25.31
C ARG A 540 19.92 8.60 -24.42
N LEU A 541 19.79 7.34 -24.02
CA LEU A 541 20.79 6.64 -23.22
C LEU A 541 22.13 6.51 -23.96
N VAL A 542 22.08 6.14 -25.24
CA VAL A 542 23.28 5.97 -26.06
C VAL A 542 23.91 7.31 -26.44
N THR A 543 23.09 8.34 -26.69
CA THR A 543 23.55 9.70 -27.05
C THR A 543 23.85 10.58 -25.84
N GLN A 544 23.60 10.09 -24.63
CA GLN A 544 23.73 10.83 -23.36
C GLN A 544 22.93 12.15 -23.35
N GLN A 545 21.76 12.17 -24.00
CA GLN A 545 20.87 13.32 -23.99
C GLN A 545 20.06 13.38 -22.69
N ASN A 546 19.75 14.59 -22.22
CA ASN A 546 18.87 14.82 -21.08
C ASN A 546 17.46 14.24 -21.39
N GLN A 547 16.77 13.63 -20.42
CA GLN A 547 15.44 13.02 -20.62
C GLN A 547 14.29 14.03 -20.77
N ILE A 548 14.50 15.28 -20.35
CA ILE A 548 13.46 16.33 -20.33
C ILE A 548 13.51 17.19 -21.60
N THR A 549 14.66 17.30 -22.25
CA THR A 549 14.80 18.11 -23.47
C THR A 549 14.09 17.43 -24.64
N GLU A 550 13.31 18.17 -25.43
CA GLU A 550 12.72 17.62 -26.64
C GLU A 550 13.82 17.15 -27.62
N MET A 551 13.58 16.05 -28.33
CA MET A 551 14.52 15.57 -29.35
C MET A 551 14.52 16.52 -30.54
N ASP A 552 15.70 16.72 -31.16
CA ASP A 552 15.80 17.51 -32.38
C ASP A 552 14.86 16.96 -33.47
N PRO A 553 14.03 17.82 -34.08
CA PRO A 553 13.07 17.38 -35.10
C PRO A 553 13.81 16.85 -36.34
N GLY A 554 13.41 15.67 -36.82
CA GLY A 554 13.99 15.04 -38.01
C GLY A 554 13.46 13.64 -38.27
N LEU A 555 13.77 13.08 -39.45
CA LEU A 555 13.26 11.77 -39.89
C LEU A 555 13.58 10.61 -38.94
N ARG A 556 14.76 10.61 -38.31
CA ARG A 556 15.16 9.60 -37.33
C ARG A 556 14.27 9.67 -36.07
N THR A 557 14.02 10.88 -35.60
CA THR A 557 13.21 11.20 -34.42
C THR A 557 11.76 10.78 -34.65
N GLU A 558 11.19 11.12 -35.81
CA GLU A 558 9.83 10.73 -36.18
C GLU A 558 9.67 9.21 -36.31
N ALA A 559 10.63 8.53 -36.95
CA ALA A 559 10.62 7.08 -37.08
C ALA A 559 10.72 6.38 -35.70
N ALA A 560 11.56 6.90 -34.80
CA ALA A 560 11.69 6.41 -33.43
C ALA A 560 10.37 6.58 -32.65
N GLN A 561 9.76 7.77 -32.71
CA GLN A 561 8.48 8.05 -32.05
C GLN A 561 7.33 7.21 -32.62
N MET A 562 7.31 6.96 -33.94
CA MET A 562 6.33 6.08 -34.56
C MET A 562 6.48 4.63 -34.05
N LEU A 563 7.72 4.13 -33.97
CA LEU A 563 7.99 2.80 -33.43
C LEU A 563 7.62 2.72 -31.95
N ASP A 564 7.89 3.78 -31.19
CA ASP A 564 7.51 3.89 -29.79
C ASP A 564 6.00 3.81 -29.59
N ARG A 565 5.20 4.47 -30.42
CA ARG A 565 3.74 4.33 -30.35
C ARG A 565 3.31 2.87 -30.51
N VAL A 566 3.89 2.13 -31.46
CA VAL A 566 3.60 0.71 -31.66
C VAL A 566 4.00 -0.12 -30.42
N LEU A 567 5.18 0.14 -29.86
CA LEU A 567 5.64 -0.55 -28.66
C LEU A 567 4.78 -0.20 -27.43
N GLN A 568 4.40 1.05 -27.25
CA GLN A 568 3.51 1.49 -26.18
C GLN A 568 2.15 0.77 -26.23
N TYR A 569 1.56 0.60 -27.42
CA TYR A 569 0.34 -0.22 -27.56
C TYR A 569 0.56 -1.68 -27.15
N PHE A 570 1.70 -2.26 -27.52
CA PHE A 570 2.04 -3.63 -27.12
C PHE A 570 2.26 -3.75 -25.61
N LEU A 571 2.94 -2.77 -25.00
CA LEU A 571 3.15 -2.70 -23.55
C LEU A 571 1.84 -2.56 -22.79
N TRP A 572 0.92 -1.71 -23.27
CA TRP A 572 -0.43 -1.59 -22.72
C TRP A 572 -1.20 -2.92 -22.80
N ALA A 573 -1.13 -3.61 -23.95
CA ALA A 573 -1.80 -4.89 -24.11
C ALA A 573 -1.26 -5.95 -23.13
N ILE A 574 0.06 -6.02 -22.94
CA ILE A 574 0.68 -6.90 -21.96
C ILE A 574 0.28 -6.51 -20.54
N SER A 575 0.34 -5.23 -20.18
CA SER A 575 0.01 -4.77 -18.83
C SER A 575 -1.46 -5.01 -18.48
N ALA A 576 -2.35 -4.99 -19.46
CA ALA A 576 -3.76 -5.32 -19.29
C ALA A 576 -4.00 -6.83 -19.05
N ILE A 577 -3.19 -7.71 -19.67
CA ILE A 577 -3.33 -9.17 -19.54
C ILE A 577 -2.72 -9.69 -18.24
N LEU A 578 -1.57 -9.12 -17.83
CA LEU A 578 -0.87 -9.57 -16.63
C LEU A 578 -1.50 -8.97 -15.37
N PRO A 579 -1.71 -9.76 -14.31
CA PRO A 579 -2.21 -9.24 -13.06
C PRO A 579 -1.13 -8.36 -12.40
N PRO A 580 -1.50 -7.23 -11.79
CA PRO A 580 -0.55 -6.35 -11.14
C PRO A 580 -0.09 -6.91 -9.80
N PHE A 581 0.81 -7.89 -9.82
CA PHE A 581 1.31 -8.58 -8.61
C PHE A 581 1.84 -7.59 -7.55
N GLY A 582 2.41 -6.45 -7.95
CA GLY A 582 2.93 -5.44 -7.03
C GLY A 582 1.84 -4.86 -6.12
N GLU A 583 0.64 -4.68 -6.65
CA GLU A 583 -0.49 -4.09 -5.93
C GLU A 583 -1.14 -5.04 -4.90
N PHE A 584 -0.79 -6.33 -4.93
CA PHE A 584 -1.22 -7.32 -3.94
C PHE A 584 -0.20 -7.50 -2.80
N ASN A 585 0.96 -6.85 -2.87
CA ASN A 585 1.94 -6.91 -1.80
C ASN A 585 1.57 -5.91 -0.69
N TYR A 586 1.23 -6.44 0.48
CA TYR A 586 0.85 -5.64 1.65
C TYR A 586 1.93 -5.63 2.75
N ALA A 587 3.14 -6.10 2.45
CA ALA A 587 4.23 -6.14 3.42
C ALA A 587 4.51 -4.76 4.01
N ASP A 588 4.53 -3.72 3.17
CA ASP A 588 4.77 -2.34 3.61
C ASP A 588 3.66 -1.82 4.52
N TYR A 589 2.38 -2.06 4.21
CA TYR A 589 1.27 -1.63 5.09
C TYR A 589 1.46 -2.16 6.51
N VAL A 590 1.73 -3.45 6.66
CA VAL A 590 1.93 -4.06 7.97
C VAL A 590 3.22 -3.57 8.62
N ALA A 591 4.33 -3.51 7.87
CA ALA A 591 5.63 -3.14 8.41
C ALA A 591 5.71 -1.68 8.87
N TYR A 592 5.04 -0.75 8.18
CA TYR A 592 4.92 0.65 8.60
C TYR A 592 3.75 0.89 9.56
N GLY A 593 3.04 -0.15 9.97
CA GLY A 593 1.96 -0.07 10.95
C GLY A 593 0.71 0.68 10.45
N PHE A 594 0.38 0.57 9.16
CA PHE A 594 -0.87 1.08 8.56
C PHE A 594 -1.90 -0.04 8.39
N ASP A 595 -3.17 0.23 8.69
CA ASP A 595 -4.26 -0.71 8.44
C ASP A 595 -4.50 -0.89 6.95
N ILE A 596 -4.62 -2.15 6.54
CA ILE A 596 -5.09 -2.53 5.21
C ILE A 596 -6.62 -2.42 5.23
N SER A 597 -7.18 -1.42 4.55
CA SER A 597 -8.62 -1.18 4.59
C SER A 597 -9.44 -2.34 4.00
N GLY A 598 -10.66 -2.53 4.50
CA GLY A 598 -11.57 -3.54 3.98
C GLY A 598 -11.94 -3.30 2.51
N ASP A 599 -12.10 -2.04 2.12
CA ASP A 599 -12.34 -1.66 0.72
C ASP A 599 -11.20 -2.09 -0.20
N LEU A 600 -9.95 -1.84 0.20
CA LEU A 600 -8.78 -2.27 -0.57
C LEU A 600 -8.79 -3.79 -0.75
N MET A 601 -9.06 -4.55 0.32
CA MET A 601 -9.12 -6.01 0.25
C MET A 601 -10.20 -6.49 -0.72
N LEU A 602 -11.39 -5.89 -0.69
CA LEU A 602 -12.50 -6.27 -1.57
C LEU A 602 -12.20 -5.92 -3.03
N VAL A 603 -11.63 -4.73 -3.28
CA VAL A 603 -11.16 -4.32 -4.60
C VAL A 603 -10.14 -5.34 -5.14
N ARG A 604 -9.16 -5.74 -4.33
CA ARG A 604 -8.14 -6.73 -4.74
C ARG A 604 -8.69 -8.13 -4.91
N LEU A 605 -9.59 -8.57 -4.04
CA LEU A 605 -10.24 -9.88 -4.18
C LEU A 605 -11.03 -9.96 -5.49
N PHE A 606 -11.81 -8.92 -5.81
CA PHE A 606 -12.57 -8.84 -7.06
C PHE A 606 -11.63 -8.78 -8.27
N SER A 607 -10.56 -7.99 -8.18
CA SER A 607 -9.54 -7.89 -9.24
C SER A 607 -8.86 -9.23 -9.49
N ALA A 608 -8.49 -9.98 -8.44
CA ALA A 608 -7.91 -11.31 -8.59
C ALA A 608 -8.89 -12.29 -9.27
N ALA A 609 -10.17 -12.28 -8.88
CA ALA A 609 -11.20 -13.09 -9.53
C ALA A 609 -11.38 -12.72 -11.01
N ALA A 610 -11.29 -11.42 -11.32
CA ALA A 610 -11.39 -10.90 -12.68
C ALA A 610 -10.27 -11.43 -13.61
N TYR A 611 -9.05 -11.64 -13.10
CA TYR A 611 -7.96 -12.28 -13.84
C TYR A 611 -8.09 -13.81 -13.88
N LEU A 612 -8.51 -14.44 -12.78
CA LEU A 612 -8.58 -15.90 -12.69
C LEU A 612 -9.62 -16.51 -13.64
N LEU A 613 -10.75 -15.85 -13.89
CA LEU A 613 -11.78 -16.40 -14.76
C LEU A 613 -11.31 -16.56 -16.23
N PRO A 614 -10.78 -15.52 -16.91
CA PRO A 614 -10.18 -15.68 -18.24
C PRO A 614 -9.07 -16.74 -18.27
N VAL A 615 -8.21 -16.78 -17.25
CA VAL A 615 -7.11 -17.76 -17.14
C VAL A 615 -7.63 -19.18 -17.01
N PHE A 616 -8.68 -19.40 -16.21
CA PHE A 616 -9.36 -20.68 -16.11
C PHE A 616 -9.99 -21.10 -17.44
N LEU A 617 -10.72 -20.19 -18.10
CA LEU A 617 -11.34 -20.46 -19.39
C LEU A 617 -10.30 -20.80 -20.45
N ALA A 618 -9.20 -20.04 -20.52
CA ALA A 618 -8.08 -20.31 -21.43
C ALA A 618 -7.48 -21.70 -21.17
N GLY A 619 -7.16 -22.02 -19.92
CA GLY A 619 -6.65 -23.34 -19.54
C GLY A 619 -7.61 -24.48 -19.91
N TYR A 620 -8.92 -24.30 -19.69
CA TYR A 620 -9.94 -25.24 -20.12
C TYR A 620 -9.93 -25.45 -21.64
N PHE A 621 -9.95 -24.36 -22.43
CA PHE A 621 -9.96 -24.45 -23.89
C PHE A 621 -8.71 -25.13 -24.43
N PHE A 622 -7.52 -24.77 -23.92
CA PHE A 622 -6.26 -25.40 -24.32
C PHE A 622 -6.19 -26.88 -23.97
N LEU A 623 -6.66 -27.28 -22.78
CA LEU A 623 -6.68 -28.69 -22.40
C LEU A 623 -7.67 -29.50 -23.27
N LYS A 624 -8.82 -28.90 -23.63
CA LYS A 624 -9.84 -29.56 -24.45
C LYS A 624 -9.43 -29.74 -25.90
N THR A 625 -8.68 -28.78 -26.47
CA THR A 625 -8.19 -28.86 -27.86
C THR A 625 -6.97 -29.76 -28.00
N ARG A 626 -6.29 -30.08 -26.89
CA ARG A 626 -5.17 -31.01 -26.88
C ARG A 626 -5.68 -32.45 -27.03
N GLU A 627 -5.20 -33.15 -28.06
CA GLU A 627 -5.47 -34.57 -28.26
C GLU A 627 -4.73 -35.41 -27.20
N VAL A 628 -5.30 -35.53 -26.00
CA VAL A 628 -4.71 -36.28 -24.87
C VAL A 628 -4.96 -37.80 -25.02
N ALA A 629 -5.82 -38.23 -25.94
CA ALA A 629 -6.06 -39.66 -26.21
C ALA A 629 -6.28 -39.90 -27.71
N ARG A 630 -5.22 -40.31 -28.39
CA ARG A 630 -5.27 -41.19 -29.56
C ARG A 630 -4.30 -42.33 -29.36
#